data_AF-A0A6G0ABZ0-F1
#
_entry.id   AF-A0A6G0ABZ0-F1
#
_cell.length_a   1.000
_cell.length_b   1.000
_cell.length_c   1.000
_cell.angle_alpha   90.00
_cell.angle_beta   90.00
_cell.angle_gamma   90.00
#
_symmetry.space_group_name_H-M   'P 1'
#
loop_
_entity.id
_entity.type
_entity.pdbx_description
1 polymer ?
#
loop_
_entity_poly.entity_id
_entity_poly.type
_entity_poly.pdbx_seq_one_letter_code
_entity_poly.pdbx_strand_id
1 'polypeptide(L)' 'KEMESGYHEVNFNASRLASGVYLYQLQAQDYVSVKKMILMK' A
#
# COMPACT_ATOMS: atom_id res chain seq x y z
N LYS A 1 -0.63 2.84 12.40
CA LYS A 1 -1.97 3.27 12.84
C LYS A 1 -2.86 2.07 12.72
N GLU A 2 -3.36 1.54 13.83
CA GLU A 2 -4.30 0.42 13.81
C GLU A 2 -5.64 0.94 13.31
N MET A 3 -6.32 0.11 12.51
CA MET A 3 -7.62 0.44 11.92
C MET A 3 -8.63 -0.57 12.44
N GLU A 4 -9.80 -0.09 12.86
CA GLU A 4 -10.91 -0.95 13.29
C GLU A 4 -11.32 -1.93 12.19
N SER A 5 -12.04 -2.99 12.53
CA SER A 5 -12.57 -3.91 11.52
C SER A 5 -13.50 -3.16 10.54
N GLY A 6 -13.22 -3.28 9.25
CA GLY A 6 -14.04 -2.64 8.22
C GLY A 6 -13.25 -2.37 6.94
N TYR A 7 -13.93 -1.70 6.00
CA TYR A 7 -13.29 -1.23 4.78
C TYR A 7 -12.60 0.10 5.03
N HIS A 8 -11.35 0.20 4.59
CA HIS A 8 -10.55 1.41 4.71
C HIS A 8 -9.94 1.78 3.38
N GLU A 9 -9.98 3.07 3.07
CA GLU A 9 -9.36 3.65 1.89
C GLU A 9 -8.18 4.52 2.31
N VAL A 10 -7.05 4.36 1.62
CA VAL A 10 -5.86 5.18 1.82
C VAL A 10 -5.46 5.80 0.50
N ASN A 11 -5.39 7.14 0.47
CA ASN A 11 -4.92 7.85 -0.71
C ASN A 11 -3.37 7.82 -0.74
N PHE A 12 -2.82 7.27 -1.82
CA PHE A 12 -1.38 7.26 -2.07
C PHE A 12 -1.02 8.26 -3.17
N ASN A 13 -0.36 9.36 -2.78
CA ASN A 13 0.12 10.37 -3.73
C ASN A 13 1.49 9.97 -4.31
N ALA A 14 1.48 9.46 -5.53
CA ALA A 14 2.66 9.02 -6.26
C ALA A 14 3.35 10.11 -7.12
N SER A 15 2.93 11.37 -7.03
CA SER A 15 3.36 12.45 -7.96
C SER A 15 4.88 12.59 -8.09
N ARG A 16 5.61 12.42 -6.98
CA ARG A 16 7.07 12.56 -6.90
C ARG A 16 7.86 11.27 -7.18
N LEU A 17 7.19 10.17 -7.48
CA LEU A 17 7.81 8.88 -7.74
C LEU A 17 7.99 8.65 -9.25
N ALA A 18 9.07 7.97 -9.63
CA ALA A 18 9.32 7.60 -11.03
C ALA A 18 8.47 6.37 -11.43
N SER A 19 8.19 6.18 -12.71
CA SER A 19 7.55 4.95 -13.19
C SER A 19 8.39 3.73 -12.78
N GLY A 20 7.74 2.67 -12.31
CA GLY A 20 8.45 1.50 -11.80
C GLY A 20 7.58 0.58 -10.94
N VAL A 21 8.20 -0.47 -10.42
CA VAL A 21 7.56 -1.42 -9.50
C VAL A 21 7.88 -1.03 -8.06
N TYR A 22 6.85 -0.86 -7.25
CA TYR A 22 6.91 -0.52 -5.85
C TYR A 22 6.32 -1.65 -5.02
N LEU A 23 7.01 -2.06 -3.95
CA LEU A 23 6.48 -3.05 -3.02
C LEU A 23 5.82 -2.34 -1.84
N TYR A 24 4.68 -2.85 -1.38
CA TYR A 24 4.02 -2.39 -0.17
C TYR A 24 3.59 -3.57 0.70
N GLN A 25 3.45 -3.31 1.99
CA GLN A 25 3.11 -4.30 3.01
C GLN A 25 1.78 -3.92 3.67
N LEU A 26 0.92 -4.91 3.84
CA LEU A 26 -0.26 -4.86 4.71
C LEU A 26 0.05 -5.72 5.94
N GLN A 27 -0.06 -5.13 7.12
CA GLN A 27 0.16 -5.81 8.40
C GLN A 27 -1.09 -5.66 9.26
N ALA A 28 -1.59 -6.78 9.80
CA ALA A 28 -2.71 -6.83 10.73
C ALA A 28 -2.42 -7.89 11.80
N GLN A 29 -2.07 -7.45 13.02
CA GLN A 29 -1.61 -8.32 14.10
C GLN A 29 -0.51 -9.29 13.59
N ASP A 30 -0.77 -10.59 13.59
CA ASP A 30 0.17 -11.64 13.15
C ASP A 30 0.16 -11.90 11.64
N TYR A 31 -0.72 -11.23 10.89
CA TYR A 31 -0.81 -11.36 9.43
C TYR A 31 0.04 -10.31 8.72
N VAL A 32 0.87 -10.77 7.77
CA VAL A 32 1.68 -9.93 6.89
C VAL A 32 1.45 -10.34 5.44
N SER A 33 1.16 -9.35 4.58
CA SER A 33 1.03 -9.55 3.13
C SER A 33 1.86 -8.51 2.38
N VAL A 34 2.72 -8.97 1.48
CA VAL A 34 3.51 -8.10 0.60
C VAL A 34 2.93 -8.17 -0.81
N LYS A 35 2.74 -7.00 -1.42
CA LYS A 35 2.19 -6.86 -2.77
C LYS A 35 3.04 -5.89 -3.59
N LYS A 36 3.01 -6.09 -4.91
CA LYS A 36 3.65 -5.18 -5.87
C LYS A 36 2.60 -4.24 -6.47
N MET A 37 2.98 -2.98 -6.65
CA MET A 37 2.26 -1.94 -7.35
C MET A 37 3.11 -1.49 -8.53
N ILE A 38 2.50 -1.38 -9.71
CA ILE A 38 3.18 -0.86 -10.90
C ILE A 38 2.72 0.58 -11.08
N LEU A 39 3.66 1.52 -11.00
CA LEU A 39 3.42 2.93 -11.30
C LEU A 39 3.83 3.21 -12.75
N MET A 40 2.88 3.67 -13.55
CA MET A 40 3.09 4.11 -14.93
C MET A 40 2.72 5.59 -15.02
N LYS A 41 3.62 6.40 -15.58
CA LYS A 41 3.41 7.81 -15.93
C LYS A 41 3.30 7.96 -17.45
#